data_AF-A0A7Y1UNU5-F1
#
_entry.id   AF-A0A7Y1UNU5-F1
#
_cell.length_a   1.000
_cell.length_b   1.000
_cell.length_c   1.000
_cell.angle_alpha   90.00
_cell.angle_beta   90.00
_cell.angle_gamma   90.00
#
_symmetry.space_group_name_H-M   'P 1'
#
loop_
_entity.id
_entity.type
_entity.pdbx_description
1 polymer ?
#
loop_
_entity_poly.entity_id
_entity_poly.type
_entity_poly.pdbx_seq_one_letter_code
_entity_poly.pdbx_strand_id
1 'polypeptide(L)'
;MKIQRTFSVTMITALVVLLAPHGHLLADDDRPERDERYRSDRHHPHDDDDDDNKKKGPRDKKGPKGKKDRDPHGGRLGFCVRGDRGRLCSKCAKALVRRLEDVPAFQDGRLGTEELLINAVRNRFTAAPAFPPAGLDPNEIVSRDHLDEDGRTLRFLSREDLAELARGEGFAVRPIHFDPVLGPSELQNWPPVPPPDGFPIPGPGLLPPPPPPDNLNIGEFLDDIHTQLSPNVNGYALRIRRDGQTVGVLQWNWARNPNLGDLPGLGWNSDRRMHVASISKFMTAIGLVHLLQNTGGLDADDAILPWLPAYWNPNVGSNASITFDHLMDHRSGFSTGGSSSNWQTMKSNVKAGSPGVGGADYENMNFGLIRILISTIGGYINPNTSFGPEFINDILWDVVTQNAYNDYMQTYVFNPVGAFPVLDTNALTALAYRFDGTGPGWNSGDLAASCGGFGWHMTINEILGVVRALRMGQLVDFPDYTELWNRSWGLNSPLNGELITDFGVLYYKAGKWTSGSNPLTARTEQCFVLFAPIKQIEVAVFVNSNVTAADISLTNVVRTAFINNIE
;
A
#
# COMPACT_ATOMS: atom_id res chain seq x y z
N MET A 1 15.06 34.99 -5.94
CA MET A 1 14.85 35.53 -4.58
C MET A 1 14.63 34.34 -3.63
N LYS A 2 15.69 33.83 -2.99
CA LYS A 2 15.62 32.66 -2.10
C LYS A 2 15.12 33.10 -0.73
N ILE A 3 13.86 32.79 -0.39
CA ILE A 3 13.36 32.92 0.98
C ILE A 3 13.78 31.65 1.72
N GLN A 4 14.91 31.69 2.43
CA GLN A 4 15.20 30.70 3.47
C GLN A 4 14.20 30.92 4.61
N ARG A 5 13.19 30.07 4.72
CA ARG A 5 12.37 29.99 5.92
C ARG A 5 13.07 29.10 6.94
N THR A 6 13.79 29.72 7.86
CA THR A 6 14.31 29.04 9.06
C THR A 6 13.14 28.80 10.01
N PHE A 7 12.62 27.58 10.10
CA PHE A 7 11.62 27.21 11.10
C PHE A 7 12.25 26.41 12.24
N SER A 8 11.79 26.71 13.46
CA SER A 8 12.30 26.12 14.70
C SER A 8 11.61 24.79 15.02
N VAL A 9 12.43 23.79 15.31
CA VAL A 9 12.16 22.43 15.84
C VAL A 9 11.08 22.35 16.94
N THR A 10 10.80 23.44 17.66
CA THR A 10 9.83 23.46 18.77
C THR A 10 8.42 23.01 18.33
N MET A 11 8.03 23.23 17.07
CA MET A 11 6.72 22.83 16.53
C MET A 11 6.54 21.30 16.43
N ILE A 12 7.62 20.57 16.07
CA ILE A 12 7.60 19.11 15.91
C ILE A 12 7.33 18.39 17.24
N THR A 13 7.79 18.97 18.35
CA THR A 13 7.55 18.40 19.70
C THR A 13 6.10 18.62 20.15
N ALA A 14 5.45 19.70 19.70
CA ALA A 14 4.05 19.97 20.01
C ALA A 14 3.09 19.05 19.23
N LEU A 15 3.41 18.71 17.98
CA LEU A 15 2.58 17.83 17.13
C LEU A 15 2.45 16.41 17.71
N VAL A 16 3.55 15.86 18.26
CA VAL A 16 3.58 14.54 18.92
C VAL A 16 2.77 14.51 20.24
N VAL A 17 2.49 15.68 20.84
CA VAL A 17 1.70 15.78 22.08
C VAL A 17 0.19 15.88 21.78
N LEU A 18 -0.21 16.43 20.63
CA LEU A 18 -1.61 16.70 20.28
C LEU A 18 -2.36 15.51 19.64
N LEU A 19 -1.66 14.49 19.14
CA LEU A 19 -2.27 13.31 18.49
C LEU A 19 -2.67 12.18 19.47
N ALA A 20 -2.69 12.43 20.79
CA ALA A 20 -3.17 11.46 21.76
C ALA A 20 -4.69 11.61 21.97
N PRO A 21 -5.51 10.54 21.90
CA PRO A 21 -6.94 10.65 22.15
C PRO A 21 -7.20 11.09 23.59
N HIS A 22 -7.96 12.17 23.77
CA HIS A 22 -8.46 12.61 25.06
C HIS A 22 -9.57 11.65 25.53
N GLY A 23 -9.25 10.80 26.51
CA GLY A 23 -10.23 9.95 27.19
C GLY A 23 -11.17 10.78 28.07
N HIS A 24 -12.47 10.55 27.88
CA HIS A 24 -13.56 11.10 28.68
C HIS A 24 -13.44 10.70 30.17
N LEU A 25 -13.59 11.68 31.05
CA LEU A 25 -13.90 11.50 32.46
C LEU A 25 -15.40 11.24 32.61
N LEU A 26 -15.80 10.07 33.13
CA LEU A 26 -17.10 9.90 33.78
C LEU A 26 -16.99 9.04 35.05
N ALA A 27 -17.78 9.53 36.02
CA ALA A 27 -17.99 9.23 37.43
C ALA A 27 -18.08 7.77 37.92
N ASP A 28 -17.74 7.64 39.21
CA ASP A 28 -18.04 6.59 40.19
C ASP A 28 -19.56 6.43 40.51
N ASP A 29 -19.86 5.37 41.28
CA ASP A 29 -21.12 4.83 41.84
C ASP A 29 -21.93 3.90 40.91
N ASP A 30 -22.43 2.72 41.30
CA ASP A 30 -22.75 2.14 42.61
C ASP A 30 -22.85 0.58 42.48
N ARG A 31 -22.78 -0.16 43.60
CA ARG A 31 -22.77 -1.65 43.73
C ARG A 31 -24.19 -2.28 43.50
N PRO A 32 -24.53 -3.57 43.82
CA PRO A 32 -23.74 -4.74 44.30
C PRO A 32 -24.18 -6.14 43.74
N GLU A 33 -23.59 -7.18 44.35
CA GLU A 33 -24.10 -8.54 44.59
C GLU A 33 -23.84 -9.65 43.56
N ARG A 34 -22.92 -10.53 43.96
CA ARG A 34 -22.78 -11.92 43.50
C ARG A 34 -23.70 -12.78 44.34
N ASP A 35 -24.41 -13.70 43.68
CA ASP A 35 -24.99 -14.85 44.33
C ASP A 35 -24.70 -16.14 43.54
N GLU A 36 -24.71 -17.23 44.29
CA GLU A 36 -24.04 -18.51 44.04
C GLU A 36 -24.76 -19.47 43.07
N ARG A 37 -24.06 -20.59 42.81
CA ARG A 37 -24.56 -21.96 42.52
C ARG A 37 -24.98 -22.29 41.08
N TYR A 38 -24.21 -23.20 40.45
CA TYR A 38 -24.69 -24.58 40.24
C TYR A 38 -23.53 -25.55 39.88
N ARG A 39 -23.54 -26.72 40.56
CA ARG A 39 -22.74 -27.93 40.31
C ARG A 39 -23.63 -28.96 39.59
N SER A 40 -23.05 -29.77 38.71
CA SER A 40 -23.31 -31.23 38.58
C SER A 40 -22.43 -31.80 37.46
N ASP A 41 -21.42 -32.64 37.79
CA ASP A 41 -21.42 -34.12 37.69
C ASP A 41 -20.94 -34.60 36.30
N ARG A 42 -19.71 -35.13 36.16
CA ARG A 42 -19.20 -36.51 36.40
C ARG A 42 -19.13 -37.32 35.09
N HIS A 43 -17.92 -37.75 34.68
CA HIS A 43 -17.53 -39.17 34.57
C HIS A 43 -16.03 -39.34 34.21
N HIS A 44 -15.40 -40.24 34.96
CA HIS A 44 -14.07 -40.89 34.86
C HIS A 44 -13.97 -41.90 33.68
N PRO A 45 -12.91 -42.73 33.49
CA PRO A 45 -11.57 -42.87 34.14
C PRO A 45 -10.40 -43.08 33.14
N HIS A 46 -9.14 -43.03 33.59
CA HIS A 46 -8.10 -44.11 33.67
C HIS A 46 -6.83 -43.53 33.00
N ASP A 47 -5.57 -43.77 33.34
CA ASP A 47 -4.88 -44.59 34.34
C ASP A 47 -3.39 -44.11 34.39
N ASP A 48 -2.74 -44.38 35.52
CA ASP A 48 -1.34 -44.81 35.68
C ASP A 48 -0.18 -43.91 35.17
N ASP A 49 0.64 -43.35 36.07
CA ASP A 49 1.72 -44.10 36.72
C ASP A 49 2.61 -43.23 37.65
N ASP A 50 3.16 -43.94 38.64
CA ASP A 50 4.12 -43.59 39.69
C ASP A 50 5.43 -42.92 39.16
N ASP A 51 6.36 -42.34 39.93
CA ASP A 51 6.77 -42.64 41.29
C ASP A 51 7.67 -41.53 41.89
N ASP A 52 7.78 -41.62 43.21
CA ASP A 52 8.59 -40.90 44.18
C ASP A 52 10.03 -40.48 43.79
N ASN A 53 10.52 -39.34 44.31
CA ASN A 53 11.29 -39.37 45.58
C ASN A 53 11.76 -38.00 46.10
N LYS A 54 11.71 -37.89 47.44
CA LYS A 54 12.22 -36.83 48.31
C LYS A 54 13.75 -36.76 48.34
N LYS A 55 14.31 -35.57 48.63
CA LYS A 55 15.36 -35.39 49.66
C LYS A 55 15.54 -33.94 50.12
N LYS A 56 15.73 -33.81 51.44
CA LYS A 56 15.79 -32.59 52.27
C LYS A 56 17.22 -32.05 52.43
N GLY A 57 17.39 -30.72 52.34
CA GLY A 57 18.24 -29.82 53.15
C GLY A 57 19.79 -29.93 53.08
N PRO A 58 20.57 -29.06 53.77
CA PRO A 58 20.22 -27.82 54.49
C PRO A 58 21.21 -26.61 54.32
N ARG A 59 20.71 -25.42 54.73
CA ARG A 59 21.31 -24.23 55.42
C ARG A 59 22.76 -23.71 55.23
N ASP A 60 22.79 -22.36 55.28
CA ASP A 60 23.78 -21.39 55.83
C ASP A 60 24.93 -20.86 54.95
N LYS A 61 24.97 -19.52 54.74
CA LYS A 61 25.92 -18.59 55.40
C LYS A 61 25.79 -17.13 54.93
N LYS A 62 26.17 -16.22 55.86
CA LYS A 62 26.08 -14.76 55.87
C LYS A 62 27.23 -14.04 55.11
N GLY A 63 26.89 -12.91 54.48
CA GLY A 63 27.68 -11.65 54.39
C GLY A 63 28.88 -11.59 53.42
N PRO A 64 29.42 -10.39 53.08
CA PRO A 64 29.26 -9.10 53.77
C PRO A 64 28.88 -7.89 52.88
N LYS A 65 28.51 -6.81 53.58
CA LYS A 65 28.28 -5.45 53.10
C LYS A 65 29.57 -4.79 52.61
N GLY A 66 29.53 -4.18 51.41
CA GLY A 66 30.59 -3.35 50.81
C GLY A 66 30.13 -1.91 50.59
N LYS A 67 31.07 -0.96 50.66
CA LYS A 67 30.90 0.46 50.98
C LYS A 67 30.29 1.33 49.87
N LYS A 68 29.65 2.42 50.32
CA LYS A 68 29.35 3.63 49.55
C LYS A 68 30.66 4.40 49.33
N ASP A 69 31.03 4.62 48.07
CA ASP A 69 31.89 5.74 47.68
C ASP A 69 31.09 6.66 46.76
N ARG A 70 31.04 7.94 47.16
CA ARG A 70 30.47 9.05 46.42
C ARG A 70 31.54 9.55 45.46
N ASP A 71 31.24 9.52 44.18
CA ASP A 71 32.00 10.23 43.15
C ASP A 71 31.28 11.56 42.83
N PRO A 72 31.87 12.72 43.14
CA PRO A 72 31.39 14.01 42.66
C PRO A 72 32.05 14.29 41.30
N HIS A 73 31.26 14.67 40.29
CA HIS A 73 31.65 14.95 38.89
C HIS A 73 31.44 13.81 37.89
N GLY A 74 30.17 13.44 37.68
CA GLY A 74 29.74 12.75 36.47
C GLY A 74 28.39 13.30 36.02
N GLY A 75 28.41 14.25 35.08
CA GLY A 75 27.20 14.80 34.46
C GLY A 75 26.43 13.70 33.73
N ARG A 76 25.43 13.11 34.39
CA ARG A 76 24.50 12.16 33.77
C ARG A 76 23.65 12.90 32.73
N LEU A 77 23.87 12.59 31.45
CA LEU A 77 22.88 12.76 30.40
C LEU A 77 21.62 11.98 30.82
N GLY A 78 20.60 12.71 31.25
CA GLY A 78 19.35 12.16 31.74
C GLY A 78 18.59 11.37 30.66
N PHE A 79 18.19 10.15 31.05
CA PHE A 79 17.24 9.30 30.34
C PHE A 79 15.87 9.97 30.24
N CYS A 80 15.25 9.95 29.06
CA CYS A 80 13.81 10.14 28.90
C CYS A 80 13.15 8.78 28.64
N VAL A 81 12.93 8.03 29.72
CA VAL A 81 11.86 7.01 29.77
C VAL A 81 11.10 7.27 31.06
N ARG A 82 10.03 8.08 30.98
CA ARG A 82 9.03 8.17 32.04
C ARG A 82 7.74 7.56 31.50
N GLY A 83 7.44 6.35 31.99
CA GLY A 83 6.11 5.73 32.10
C GLY A 83 5.32 5.46 30.82
N ASP A 84 5.13 4.17 30.51
CA ASP A 84 4.02 3.50 29.78
C ASP A 84 3.49 4.09 28.47
N ARG A 85 4.12 5.12 27.91
CA ARG A 85 3.73 5.70 26.64
C ARG A 85 4.96 5.86 25.78
N GLY A 86 5.11 4.98 24.78
CA GLY A 86 6.19 4.99 23.79
C GLY A 86 6.19 6.26 22.94
N ARG A 87 6.58 7.40 23.53
CA ARG A 87 6.77 8.65 22.80
C ARG A 87 8.19 8.69 22.24
N LEU A 88 8.29 8.88 20.92
CA LEU A 88 9.55 9.24 20.29
C LEU A 88 10.03 10.58 20.89
N CYS A 89 11.16 10.58 21.60
CA CYS A 89 11.66 11.83 22.16
C CYS A 89 12.22 12.74 21.04
N SER A 90 12.21 14.05 21.26
CA SER A 90 12.67 15.04 20.28
C SER A 90 14.13 14.82 19.83
N LYS A 91 14.97 14.19 20.66
CA LYS A 91 16.33 13.79 20.27
C LYS A 91 16.32 12.63 19.27
N CYS A 92 15.48 11.61 19.47
CA CYS A 92 15.33 10.50 18.53
C CYS A 92 14.75 10.96 17.19
N ALA A 93 13.76 11.87 17.21
CA ALA A 93 13.23 12.48 15.99
C ALA A 93 14.31 13.26 15.22
N LYS A 94 15.13 14.07 15.91
CA LYS A 94 16.26 14.77 15.28
C LYS A 94 17.31 13.83 14.69
N ALA A 95 17.62 12.74 15.39
CA ALA A 95 18.56 11.74 14.88
C ALA A 95 18.02 11.06 13.62
N LEU A 96 16.71 10.81 13.56
CA LEU A 96 16.04 10.26 12.39
C LEU A 96 16.10 11.25 11.20
N VAL A 97 15.78 12.53 11.44
CA VAL A 97 15.87 13.58 10.40
C VAL A 97 17.26 13.67 9.79
N ARG A 98 18.31 13.68 10.63
CA ARG A 98 19.68 13.75 10.13
C ARG A 98 20.05 12.59 9.21
N ARG A 99 19.49 11.39 9.43
CA ARG A 99 19.73 10.23 8.56
C ARG A 99 19.05 10.35 7.20
N LEU A 100 18.05 11.22 7.07
CA LEU A 100 17.35 11.49 5.81
C LEU A 100 18.05 12.56 4.98
N GLU A 101 18.87 13.42 5.59
CA GLU A 101 19.63 14.46 4.89
C GLU A 101 20.62 13.86 3.86
N ASP A 102 21.00 12.60 4.02
CA ASP A 102 21.89 11.87 3.10
C ASP A 102 21.15 11.22 1.92
N VAL A 103 19.81 11.23 1.92
CA VAL A 103 19.01 10.64 0.85
C VAL A 103 18.81 11.68 -0.26
N PRO A 104 19.16 11.38 -1.54
CA PRO A 104 19.19 12.37 -2.62
C PRO A 104 17.91 13.19 -2.78
N ALA A 105 16.74 12.55 -2.67
CA ALA A 105 15.45 13.22 -2.82
C ALA A 105 15.15 14.30 -1.78
N PHE A 106 15.81 14.30 -0.61
CA PHE A 106 15.69 15.40 0.35
C PHE A 106 16.67 16.52 0.05
N GLN A 107 17.83 16.18 -0.52
CA GLN A 107 18.86 17.15 -0.89
C GLN A 107 18.40 18.01 -2.07
N ASP A 108 17.70 17.41 -3.03
CA ASP A 108 17.14 18.10 -4.20
C ASP A 108 15.72 18.68 -3.97
N GLY A 109 15.09 18.34 -2.83
CA GLY A 109 13.80 18.89 -2.41
C GLY A 109 12.58 18.21 -3.01
N ARG A 110 12.73 17.06 -3.69
CA ARG A 110 11.60 16.23 -4.12
C ARG A 110 10.76 15.71 -2.95
N LEU A 111 11.40 15.37 -1.82
CA LEU A 111 10.71 14.91 -0.61
C LEU A 111 10.83 15.90 0.55
N GLY A 112 9.72 16.16 1.23
CA GLY A 112 9.65 16.95 2.45
C GLY A 112 9.99 16.16 3.70
N THR A 113 10.93 16.66 4.52
CA THR A 113 11.32 16.01 5.79
C THR A 113 10.21 15.98 6.85
N GLU A 114 9.33 16.98 6.85
CA GLU A 114 8.20 17.08 7.79
C GLU A 114 7.12 16.04 7.49
N GLU A 115 6.68 15.96 6.23
CA GLU A 115 5.68 15.00 5.78
C GLU A 115 6.17 13.56 6.01
N LEU A 116 7.46 13.30 5.76
CA LEU A 116 8.03 12.00 6.02
C LEU A 116 8.06 11.64 7.51
N LEU A 117 8.38 12.59 8.40
CA LEU A 117 8.28 12.36 9.84
C LEU A 117 6.84 12.09 10.28
N ILE A 118 5.88 12.83 9.73
CA ILE A 118 4.45 12.61 10.01
C ILE A 118 4.04 11.21 9.56
N ASN A 119 4.47 10.78 8.38
CA ASN A 119 4.15 9.45 7.83
C ASN A 119 4.87 8.33 8.60
N ALA A 120 6.13 8.52 9.00
CA ALA A 120 6.86 7.57 9.82
C ALA A 120 6.25 7.41 11.22
N VAL A 121 5.76 8.51 11.80
CA VAL A 121 5.00 8.49 13.04
C VAL A 121 3.65 7.80 12.81
N ARG A 122 2.89 8.20 11.79
CA ARG A 122 1.57 7.63 11.47
C ARG A 122 1.64 6.13 11.29
N ASN A 123 2.52 5.63 10.40
CA ASN A 123 2.69 4.21 10.10
C ASN A 123 3.00 3.38 11.35
N ARG A 124 3.62 3.99 12.38
CA ARG A 124 3.93 3.32 13.64
C ARG A 124 2.80 3.36 14.66
N PHE A 125 1.99 4.42 14.68
CA PHE A 125 0.93 4.60 15.68
C PHE A 125 -0.46 4.16 15.20
N THR A 126 -0.71 4.06 13.89
CA THR A 126 -1.94 3.47 13.33
C THR A 126 -1.88 1.94 13.26
N ALA A 127 -0.69 1.36 13.39
CA ALA A 127 -0.45 -0.08 13.43
C ALA A 127 -0.57 -0.69 14.84
N ALA A 128 -0.92 0.07 15.88
CA ALA A 128 -1.07 -0.45 17.24
C ALA A 128 -2.56 -0.56 17.63
N PRO A 129 -3.07 -1.74 18.02
CA PRO A 129 -4.35 -1.81 18.70
C PRO A 129 -4.26 -1.11 20.08
N ALA A 130 -5.38 -0.55 20.52
CA ALA A 130 -5.54 -0.15 21.90
C ALA A 130 -5.54 -1.40 22.80
N PHE A 131 -4.48 -1.52 23.60
CA PHE A 131 -4.22 -2.54 24.64
C PHE A 131 -3.83 -3.96 24.16
N PRO A 132 -2.91 -4.64 24.88
CA PRO A 132 -2.67 -6.06 24.69
C PRO A 132 -3.91 -6.86 25.13
N PRO A 133 -4.17 -8.06 24.55
CA PRO A 133 -5.19 -8.97 25.06
C PRO A 133 -4.93 -9.28 26.54
N ALA A 134 -6.00 -9.27 27.34
CA ALA A 134 -5.92 -9.49 28.78
C ALA A 134 -5.26 -10.85 29.09
N GLY A 135 -4.14 -10.86 29.81
CA GLY A 135 -3.53 -12.07 30.37
C GLY A 135 -2.06 -12.35 30.06
N LEU A 136 -1.35 -11.49 29.31
CA LEU A 136 0.10 -11.67 29.06
C LEU A 136 0.97 -10.90 30.07
N ASP A 137 2.01 -11.56 30.60
CA ASP A 137 2.98 -10.96 31.53
C ASP A 137 3.82 -9.89 30.78
N PRO A 138 3.84 -8.62 31.26
CA PRO A 138 4.65 -7.55 30.66
C PRO A 138 6.15 -7.85 30.54
N ASN A 139 6.67 -8.82 31.30
CA ASN A 139 8.07 -9.22 31.27
C ASN A 139 8.37 -10.37 30.30
N GLU A 140 7.37 -11.09 29.78
CA GLU A 140 7.53 -12.08 28.71
C GLU A 140 7.53 -11.45 27.30
N ILE A 141 7.26 -10.14 27.20
CA ILE A 141 7.26 -9.37 25.94
C ILE A 141 8.68 -8.92 25.58
N VAL A 142 9.61 -9.87 25.48
CA VAL A 142 10.95 -9.61 24.95
C VAL A 142 11.18 -10.55 23.77
N SER A 143 11.34 -9.94 22.58
CA SER A 143 11.87 -10.52 21.34
C SER A 143 11.00 -11.42 20.44
N ARG A 144 9.66 -11.29 20.44
CA ARG A 144 8.84 -11.89 19.36
C ARG A 144 8.11 -10.82 18.55
N ASP A 145 8.22 -10.94 17.23
CA ASP A 145 7.35 -10.24 16.30
C ASP A 145 5.94 -10.81 16.46
N HIS A 146 4.96 -9.97 16.78
CA HIS A 146 3.55 -10.35 16.79
C HIS A 146 2.88 -9.81 15.53
N LEU A 147 1.95 -10.56 14.97
CA LEU A 147 1.04 -10.05 13.93
C LEU A 147 -0.27 -9.66 14.63
N ASP A 148 -0.83 -8.49 14.31
CA ASP A 148 -2.19 -8.15 14.70
C ASP A 148 -3.22 -8.91 13.83
N GLU A 149 -4.51 -8.71 14.12
CA GLU A 149 -5.62 -9.35 13.38
C GLU A 149 -5.65 -8.95 11.89
N ASP A 150 -5.00 -7.85 11.52
CA ASP A 150 -4.86 -7.34 10.15
C ASP A 150 -3.52 -7.78 9.49
N GLY A 151 -2.73 -8.63 10.15
CA GLY A 151 -1.45 -9.13 9.64
C GLY A 151 -0.30 -8.12 9.69
N ARG A 152 -0.40 -7.06 10.51
CA ARG A 152 0.64 -6.04 10.69
C ARG A 152 1.60 -6.45 11.80
N THR A 153 2.89 -6.24 11.58
CA THR A 153 3.93 -6.60 12.56
C THR A 153 4.02 -5.57 13.69
N LEU A 154 3.72 -6.01 14.91
CA LEU A 154 3.95 -5.30 16.17
C LEU A 154 5.29 -5.74 16.75
N ARG A 155 6.29 -4.85 16.73
CA ARG A 155 7.58 -5.05 17.41
C ARG A 155 7.80 -4.01 18.50
N PHE A 156 7.99 -4.49 19.72
CA PHE A 156 8.42 -3.67 20.85
C PHE A 156 9.93 -3.44 20.76
N LEU A 157 10.38 -2.18 20.88
CA LEU A 157 11.82 -1.87 20.92
C LEU A 157 12.41 -2.35 22.25
N SER A 158 13.51 -3.10 22.16
CA SER A 158 14.27 -3.49 23.33
C SER A 158 14.96 -2.28 23.97
N ARG A 159 15.44 -2.45 25.22
CA ARG A 159 16.29 -1.43 25.86
C ARG A 159 17.59 -1.24 25.10
N GLU A 160 18.16 -2.30 24.51
CA GLU A 160 19.30 -2.18 23.61
C GLU A 160 18.99 -1.33 22.36
N ASP A 161 17.87 -1.57 21.66
CA ASP A 161 17.47 -0.81 20.46
C ASP A 161 17.34 0.69 20.76
N LEU A 162 16.74 1.02 21.91
CA LEU A 162 16.61 2.41 22.39
C LEU A 162 17.96 3.01 22.80
N ALA A 163 18.86 2.21 23.36
CA ALA A 163 20.20 2.65 23.75
C ALA A 163 21.13 2.83 22.55
N GLU A 164 21.01 2.04 21.49
CA GLU A 164 21.72 2.24 20.23
C GLU A 164 21.25 3.50 19.51
N LEU A 165 19.93 3.70 19.42
CA LEU A 165 19.34 4.94 18.90
C LEU A 165 19.83 6.19 19.63
N ALA A 166 20.00 6.09 20.95
CA ALA A 166 20.44 7.20 21.79
C ALA A 166 21.94 7.51 21.68
N ARG A 167 22.77 6.53 21.32
CA ARG A 167 24.23 6.67 21.25
C ARG A 167 24.74 7.16 19.90
N GLY A 168 24.09 6.79 18.79
CA GLY A 168 24.55 7.19 17.45
C GLY A 168 25.97 6.67 17.11
N GLU A 169 26.41 5.58 17.76
CA GLU A 169 27.73 4.99 17.55
C GLU A 169 27.59 3.75 16.66
N GLY A 170 27.85 3.90 15.36
CA GLY A 170 27.84 2.80 14.39
C GLY A 170 28.37 3.18 12.99
N PHE A 171 29.15 4.26 12.87
CA PHE A 171 29.37 4.92 11.58
C PHE A 171 30.83 4.86 11.13
N ALA A 172 31.16 3.80 10.39
CA ALA A 172 32.18 3.84 9.36
C ALA A 172 31.57 3.29 8.08
N VAL A 173 31.28 4.18 7.12
CA VAL A 173 30.95 3.78 5.75
C VAL A 173 32.23 3.20 5.16
N ARG A 174 32.30 1.87 5.00
CA ARG A 174 33.40 1.27 4.25
C ARG A 174 33.17 1.56 2.77
N PRO A 175 34.15 2.14 2.04
CA PRO A 175 34.08 2.18 0.60
C PRO A 175 34.16 0.74 0.08
N ILE A 176 33.08 0.27 -0.56
CA ILE A 176 33.09 -0.98 -1.31
C ILE A 176 33.51 -0.62 -2.74
N HIS A 177 34.58 -1.24 -3.25
CA HIS A 177 34.96 -1.15 -4.65
C HIS A 177 34.11 -2.11 -5.48
N PHE A 178 33.50 -1.60 -6.55
CA PHE A 178 32.69 -2.35 -7.51
C PHE A 178 33.50 -2.67 -8.78
N ASP A 179 33.17 -3.81 -9.38
CA ASP A 179 33.61 -4.30 -10.69
C ASP A 179 32.70 -3.69 -11.79
N PRO A 180 33.22 -3.02 -12.84
CA PRO A 180 32.44 -2.11 -13.68
C PRO A 180 31.97 -2.78 -14.98
N VAL A 181 30.97 -3.66 -14.89
CA VAL A 181 30.31 -4.20 -16.09
C VAL A 181 28.78 -4.03 -15.98
N LEU A 182 28.32 -2.81 -15.74
CA LEU A 182 26.90 -2.39 -15.55
C LEU A 182 26.41 -2.47 -14.09
N GLY A 183 26.87 -1.53 -13.26
CA GLY A 183 26.39 -1.33 -11.89
C GLY A 183 25.74 0.04 -11.68
N PRO A 184 24.91 0.21 -10.63
CA PRO A 184 24.16 1.45 -10.34
C PRO A 184 25.00 2.72 -10.12
N SER A 185 26.33 2.62 -10.09
CA SER A 185 27.23 3.78 -10.00
C SER A 185 27.28 4.61 -11.28
N GLU A 186 26.99 4.05 -12.46
CA GLU A 186 26.95 4.84 -13.71
C GLU A 186 25.61 5.58 -13.89
N LEU A 187 24.51 5.01 -13.36
CA LEU A 187 23.17 5.63 -13.42
C LEU A 187 22.96 6.72 -12.34
N GLN A 188 23.79 6.76 -11.29
CA GLN A 188 23.72 7.79 -10.24
C GLN A 188 24.06 9.23 -10.73
N ASN A 189 24.65 9.38 -11.92
CA ASN A 189 24.96 10.69 -12.48
C ASN A 189 23.87 11.23 -13.41
N TRP A 190 22.74 10.52 -13.54
CA TRP A 190 21.63 10.99 -14.37
C TRP A 190 20.87 12.08 -13.62
N PRO A 191 20.67 13.26 -14.23
CA PRO A 191 19.84 14.29 -13.62
C PRO A 191 18.42 13.71 -13.41
N PRO A 192 17.71 14.14 -12.34
CA PRO A 192 16.31 13.76 -12.18
C PRO A 192 15.55 14.08 -13.46
N VAL A 193 14.71 13.14 -13.92
CA VAL A 193 13.83 13.36 -15.06
C VAL A 193 13.09 14.68 -14.80
N PRO A 194 13.12 15.66 -15.71
CA PRO A 194 12.39 16.89 -15.51
C PRO A 194 10.88 16.59 -15.49
N PRO A 195 10.07 17.32 -14.70
CA PRO A 195 8.62 17.21 -14.80
C PRO A 195 8.20 17.41 -16.26
N PRO A 196 7.24 16.63 -16.78
CA PRO A 196 6.79 16.82 -18.16
C PRO A 196 6.27 18.25 -18.31
N ASP A 197 6.59 18.89 -19.44
CA ASP A 197 5.87 20.08 -19.86
C ASP A 197 4.37 19.75 -19.92
N GLY A 198 3.51 20.75 -19.69
CA GLY A 198 2.06 20.57 -19.86
C GLY A 198 1.79 19.94 -21.23
N PHE A 199 1.02 18.85 -21.25
CA PHE A 199 0.98 17.98 -22.44
C PHE A 199 0.77 18.78 -23.72
N PRO A 200 1.66 18.61 -24.72
CA PRO A 200 1.40 19.17 -26.03
C PRO A 200 0.05 18.63 -26.51
N ILE A 201 -0.79 19.53 -27.01
CA ILE A 201 -1.96 19.12 -27.79
C ILE A 201 -1.41 18.20 -28.89
N PRO A 202 -1.93 16.96 -29.04
CA PRO A 202 -1.41 16.02 -30.03
C PRO A 202 -1.27 16.73 -31.37
N GLY A 203 -0.06 16.67 -31.95
CA GLY A 203 0.18 17.23 -33.28
C GLY A 203 -0.80 16.60 -34.29
N PRO A 204 -1.21 17.28 -35.37
CA PRO A 204 -2.24 16.79 -36.31
C PRO A 204 -1.91 15.50 -37.11
N GLY A 205 -0.95 14.69 -36.69
CA GLY A 205 -0.27 13.69 -37.53
C GLY A 205 -0.72 12.23 -37.42
N LEU A 206 -1.57 11.85 -36.46
CA LEU A 206 -2.12 10.50 -36.37
C LEU A 206 -3.59 10.57 -35.94
N LEU A 207 -4.45 11.05 -36.85
CA LEU A 207 -5.87 10.71 -36.71
C LEU A 207 -5.96 9.20 -36.93
N PRO A 208 -6.42 8.40 -35.93
CA PRO A 208 -6.76 7.02 -36.22
C PRO A 208 -7.75 7.00 -37.39
N PRO A 209 -7.74 5.93 -38.22
CA PRO A 209 -8.74 5.79 -39.28
C PRO A 209 -10.14 6.05 -38.71
N PRO A 210 -11.07 6.65 -39.48
CA PRO A 210 -12.42 6.92 -39.00
C PRO A 210 -12.98 5.64 -38.38
N PRO A 211 -13.53 5.70 -37.16
CA PRO A 211 -13.99 4.51 -36.48
C PRO A 211 -14.96 3.77 -37.41
N PRO A 212 -14.85 2.44 -37.55
CA PRO A 212 -15.88 1.67 -38.24
C PRO A 212 -17.22 1.98 -37.56
N PRO A 213 -18.36 1.98 -38.28
CA PRO A 213 -19.67 2.30 -37.72
C PRO A 213 -19.88 1.64 -36.36
N ASP A 214 -20.46 2.43 -35.47
CA ASP A 214 -20.60 2.14 -34.04
C ASP A 214 -21.57 0.99 -33.82
N ASN A 215 -21.08 -0.07 -33.18
CA ASN A 215 -21.90 -1.22 -32.84
C ASN A 215 -22.28 -1.24 -31.35
N LEU A 216 -21.75 -0.37 -30.48
CA LEU A 216 -22.14 -0.43 -29.05
C LEU A 216 -23.43 0.37 -28.81
N ASN A 217 -24.52 -0.34 -28.50
CA ASN A 217 -25.77 0.24 -28.02
C ASN A 217 -25.60 0.72 -26.57
N ILE A 218 -25.24 1.99 -26.41
CA ILE A 218 -24.97 2.58 -25.08
C ILE A 218 -26.22 2.56 -24.19
N GLY A 219 -27.42 2.78 -24.75
CA GLY A 219 -28.66 2.80 -23.99
C GLY A 219 -28.95 1.44 -23.36
N GLU A 220 -29.02 0.39 -24.18
CA GLU A 220 -29.28 -0.97 -23.73
C GLU A 220 -28.17 -1.49 -22.79
N PHE A 221 -26.91 -1.15 -23.05
CA PHE A 221 -25.81 -1.46 -22.11
C PHE A 221 -26.03 -0.85 -20.71
N LEU A 222 -26.43 0.42 -20.64
CA LEU A 222 -26.70 1.06 -19.35
C LEU A 222 -27.91 0.45 -18.64
N ASP A 223 -28.96 0.10 -19.38
CA ASP A 223 -30.16 -0.54 -18.86
C ASP A 223 -29.85 -1.96 -18.33
N ASP A 224 -29.03 -2.73 -19.04
CA ASP A 224 -28.56 -4.05 -18.62
C ASP A 224 -27.74 -3.98 -17.32
N ILE A 225 -26.85 -2.99 -17.20
CA ILE A 225 -26.08 -2.77 -15.97
C ILE A 225 -27.03 -2.39 -14.82
N HIS A 226 -27.97 -1.48 -15.05
CA HIS A 226 -28.91 -1.04 -14.02
C HIS A 226 -29.78 -2.19 -13.52
N THR A 227 -30.30 -3.00 -14.44
CA THR A 227 -31.14 -4.17 -14.16
C THR A 227 -30.37 -5.19 -13.30
N GLN A 228 -29.09 -5.41 -13.58
CA GLN A 228 -28.28 -6.37 -12.85
C GLN A 228 -27.79 -5.85 -11.49
N LEU A 229 -27.43 -4.58 -11.38
CA LEU A 229 -26.80 -4.04 -10.16
C LEU A 229 -27.81 -3.47 -9.16
N SER A 230 -28.79 -2.67 -9.59
CA SER A 230 -29.65 -1.92 -8.67
C SER A 230 -30.42 -2.75 -7.63
N PRO A 231 -30.88 -3.99 -7.88
CA PRO A 231 -31.55 -4.76 -6.83
C PRO A 231 -30.57 -5.43 -5.86
N ASN A 232 -29.26 -5.44 -6.14
CA ASN A 232 -28.33 -6.34 -5.47
C ASN A 232 -27.13 -5.67 -4.78
N VAL A 233 -26.98 -4.34 -4.88
CA VAL A 233 -25.84 -3.61 -4.31
C VAL A 233 -26.29 -2.47 -3.41
N ASN A 234 -25.37 -1.95 -2.59
CA ASN A 234 -25.65 -0.74 -1.81
C ASN A 234 -25.67 0.52 -2.69
N GLY A 235 -24.77 0.61 -3.68
CA GLY A 235 -24.73 1.74 -4.61
C GLY A 235 -23.64 1.57 -5.65
N TYR A 236 -23.74 2.32 -6.74
CA TYR A 236 -22.73 2.30 -7.79
C TYR A 236 -22.71 3.58 -8.63
N ALA A 237 -21.60 3.77 -9.35
CA ALA A 237 -21.43 4.79 -10.38
C ALA A 237 -20.71 4.19 -11.60
N LEU A 238 -21.04 4.69 -12.79
CA LEU A 238 -20.47 4.26 -14.06
C LEU A 238 -20.36 5.47 -14.99
N ARG A 239 -19.27 5.53 -15.77
CA ARG A 239 -19.13 6.47 -16.88
C ARG A 239 -18.52 5.76 -18.09
N ILE A 240 -19.02 6.15 -19.27
CA ILE A 240 -18.52 5.72 -20.57
C ILE A 240 -18.01 6.95 -21.31
N ARG A 241 -16.80 6.83 -21.87
CA ARG A 241 -16.25 7.80 -22.81
C ARG A 241 -16.05 7.16 -24.18
N ARG A 242 -16.25 7.96 -25.22
CA ARG A 242 -15.90 7.67 -26.61
C ARG A 242 -15.18 8.88 -27.16
N ASP A 243 -13.99 8.68 -27.73
CA ASP A 243 -13.15 9.76 -28.24
C ASP A 243 -12.88 10.86 -27.19
N GLY A 244 -12.79 10.46 -25.92
CA GLY A 244 -12.63 11.36 -24.77
C GLY A 244 -13.91 12.14 -24.37
N GLN A 245 -14.99 12.06 -25.13
CA GLN A 245 -16.29 12.65 -24.78
C GLN A 245 -17.12 11.67 -23.95
N THR A 246 -17.91 12.18 -23.02
CA THR A 246 -18.82 11.33 -22.23
C THR A 246 -20.05 10.99 -23.04
N VAL A 247 -20.30 9.69 -23.21
CA VAL A 247 -21.45 9.18 -23.97
C VAL A 247 -22.43 8.40 -23.10
N GLY A 248 -22.06 8.07 -21.87
CA GLY A 248 -22.94 7.41 -20.91
C GLY A 248 -22.54 7.70 -19.47
N VAL A 249 -23.54 7.87 -18.61
CA VAL A 249 -23.39 8.02 -17.15
C VAL A 249 -24.53 7.24 -16.51
N LEU A 250 -24.21 6.45 -15.50
CA LEU A 250 -25.21 5.78 -14.68
C LEU A 250 -24.76 5.85 -13.22
N GLN A 251 -25.68 6.21 -12.33
CA GLN A 251 -25.39 6.33 -10.91
C GLN A 251 -26.63 5.93 -10.13
N TRP A 252 -26.44 5.27 -9.00
CA TRP A 252 -27.54 4.77 -8.21
C TRP A 252 -27.18 4.69 -6.73
N ASN A 253 -28.08 5.19 -5.88
CA ASN A 253 -28.07 5.10 -4.43
C ASN A 253 -26.84 5.77 -3.75
N TRP A 254 -26.31 5.18 -2.66
CA TRP A 254 -25.41 5.86 -1.73
C TRP A 254 -23.94 5.43 -1.83
N ALA A 255 -23.06 6.41 -1.93
CA ALA A 255 -21.63 6.25 -1.67
C ALA A 255 -21.32 6.25 -0.16
N ARG A 256 -22.12 7.00 0.62
CA ARG A 256 -22.19 6.94 2.08
C ARG A 256 -23.66 6.99 2.50
N ASN A 257 -24.15 5.93 3.11
CA ASN A 257 -25.57 5.71 3.37
C ASN A 257 -26.02 6.38 4.69
N PRO A 258 -26.73 7.52 4.63
CA PRO A 258 -27.12 8.24 5.85
C PRO A 258 -28.11 7.44 6.70
N ASN A 259 -28.86 6.50 6.12
CA ASN A 259 -29.81 5.67 6.86
C ASN A 259 -29.10 4.67 7.80
N LEU A 260 -27.81 4.45 7.61
CA LEU A 260 -26.97 3.59 8.45
C LEU A 260 -26.10 4.40 9.43
N GLY A 261 -26.35 5.71 9.53
CA GLY A 261 -25.60 6.62 10.41
C GLY A 261 -24.30 7.15 9.82
N ASP A 262 -24.01 6.89 8.54
CA ASP A 262 -22.78 7.35 7.90
C ASP A 262 -22.89 8.83 7.50
N LEU A 263 -22.13 9.67 8.20
CA LEU A 263 -22.11 11.12 7.98
C LEU A 263 -20.77 11.62 7.38
N PRO A 264 -20.81 12.61 6.47
CA PRO A 264 -22.01 13.07 5.75
C PRO A 264 -22.60 11.98 4.85
N GLY A 265 -23.92 12.00 4.67
CA GLY A 265 -24.59 11.18 3.66
C GLY A 265 -24.23 11.66 2.25
N LEU A 266 -23.79 10.75 1.38
CA LEU A 266 -23.28 11.08 0.05
C LEU A 266 -23.88 10.15 -1.00
N GLY A 267 -24.55 10.72 -2.00
CA GLY A 267 -24.94 10.00 -3.20
C GLY A 267 -23.75 9.68 -4.10
N TRP A 268 -23.91 8.63 -4.92
CA TRP A 268 -22.96 8.30 -5.97
C TRP A 268 -22.94 9.35 -7.10
N ASN A 269 -21.73 9.64 -7.59
CA ASN A 269 -21.46 10.37 -8.83
C ASN A 269 -20.04 10.01 -9.33
N SER A 270 -19.66 10.46 -10.53
CA SER A 270 -18.35 10.13 -11.13
C SER A 270 -17.14 10.78 -10.46
N ASP A 271 -17.34 11.77 -9.59
CA ASP A 271 -16.30 12.51 -8.87
C ASP A 271 -16.11 11.99 -7.44
N ARG A 272 -16.84 10.92 -7.08
CA ARG A 272 -16.72 10.30 -5.78
C ARG A 272 -15.52 9.36 -5.76
N ARG A 273 -14.57 9.60 -4.86
CA ARG A 273 -13.44 8.70 -4.66
C ARG A 273 -13.87 7.44 -3.93
N MET A 274 -13.29 6.32 -4.32
CA MET A 274 -13.41 5.02 -3.66
C MET A 274 -12.05 4.32 -3.76
N HIS A 275 -11.73 3.41 -2.85
CA HIS A 275 -10.55 2.58 -3.03
C HIS A 275 -10.71 1.74 -4.30
N VAL A 276 -9.71 1.77 -5.18
CA VAL A 276 -9.78 1.08 -6.47
C VAL A 276 -9.05 -0.27 -6.47
N ALA A 277 -8.53 -0.68 -5.31
CA ALA A 277 -7.85 -1.97 -5.13
C ALA A 277 -6.81 -2.21 -6.23
N SER A 278 -6.89 -3.37 -6.89
CA SER A 278 -5.94 -3.79 -7.92
C SER A 278 -5.95 -2.96 -9.21
N ILE A 279 -6.84 -2.00 -9.41
CA ILE A 279 -6.64 -0.98 -10.47
C ILE A 279 -5.33 -0.22 -10.24
N SER A 280 -4.89 -0.10 -8.98
CA SER A 280 -3.60 0.50 -8.62
C SER A 280 -2.41 -0.19 -9.29
N LYS A 281 -2.49 -1.50 -9.56
CA LYS A 281 -1.43 -2.24 -10.26
C LYS A 281 -1.26 -1.74 -11.69
N PHE A 282 -2.38 -1.50 -12.36
CA PHE A 282 -2.36 -0.96 -13.71
C PHE A 282 -1.74 0.44 -13.73
N MET A 283 -2.13 1.31 -12.79
CA MET A 283 -1.49 2.62 -12.65
C MET A 283 0.02 2.49 -12.38
N THR A 284 0.40 1.57 -11.50
CA THR A 284 1.81 1.30 -11.15
C THR A 284 2.63 0.80 -12.34
N ALA A 285 2.06 -0.08 -13.18
CA ALA A 285 2.71 -0.53 -14.41
C ALA A 285 2.99 0.66 -15.35
N ILE A 286 2.01 1.56 -15.54
CA ILE A 286 2.21 2.78 -16.34
C ILE A 286 3.39 3.61 -15.79
N GLY A 287 3.43 3.81 -14.48
CA GLY A 287 4.52 4.56 -13.83
C GLY A 287 5.89 3.91 -14.03
N LEU A 288 5.98 2.58 -13.88
CA LEU A 288 7.24 1.87 -14.09
C LEU A 288 7.69 1.93 -15.55
N VAL A 289 6.79 1.70 -16.52
CA VAL A 289 7.14 1.78 -17.95
C VAL A 289 7.63 3.19 -18.31
N HIS A 290 6.93 4.24 -17.87
CA HIS A 290 7.41 5.61 -18.03
C HIS A 290 8.82 5.79 -17.43
N LEU A 291 9.09 5.20 -16.25
CA LEU A 291 10.40 5.30 -15.62
C LEU A 291 11.50 4.64 -16.44
N LEU A 292 11.27 3.41 -16.91
CA LEU A 292 12.25 2.65 -17.69
C LEU A 292 12.62 3.40 -18.97
N GLN A 293 11.61 3.90 -19.71
CA GLN A 293 11.80 4.73 -20.91
C GLN A 293 12.70 5.95 -20.65
N ASN A 294 12.50 6.61 -19.51
CA ASN A 294 13.13 7.90 -19.21
C ASN A 294 14.43 7.79 -18.40
N THR A 295 14.79 6.61 -17.89
CA THR A 295 16.03 6.39 -17.13
C THR A 295 17.20 6.02 -18.05
N GLY A 296 16.92 5.56 -19.28
CA GLY A 296 17.90 5.25 -20.31
C GLY A 296 18.76 4.02 -20.02
N GLY A 297 18.90 3.14 -21.01
CA GLY A 297 19.67 1.90 -20.87
C GLY A 297 19.02 0.86 -19.94
N LEU A 298 17.73 1.01 -19.64
CA LEU A 298 16.90 0.02 -18.98
C LEU A 298 15.67 -0.31 -19.83
N ASP A 299 15.32 -1.58 -19.90
CA ASP A 299 14.08 -2.09 -20.49
C ASP A 299 13.33 -3.03 -19.52
N ALA A 300 12.18 -3.54 -19.94
CA ALA A 300 11.36 -4.39 -19.08
C ALA A 300 11.93 -5.79 -18.85
N ASP A 301 12.83 -6.26 -19.70
CA ASP A 301 13.46 -7.56 -19.61
C ASP A 301 14.73 -7.53 -18.75
N ASP A 302 15.15 -6.35 -18.29
CA ASP A 302 16.24 -6.21 -17.32
C ASP A 302 15.90 -6.78 -15.94
N ALA A 303 16.93 -7.31 -15.28
CA ALA A 303 16.81 -7.90 -13.95
C ALA A 303 16.56 -6.85 -12.85
N ILE A 304 15.68 -7.16 -11.90
CA ILE A 304 15.36 -6.25 -10.79
C ILE A 304 16.41 -6.25 -9.68
N LEU A 305 17.26 -7.29 -9.63
CA LEU A 305 18.17 -7.55 -8.52
C LEU A 305 19.05 -6.33 -8.13
N PRO A 306 19.67 -5.58 -9.08
CA PRO A 306 20.51 -4.44 -8.75
C PRO A 306 19.77 -3.28 -8.07
N TRP A 307 18.45 -3.28 -8.15
CA TRP A 307 17.57 -2.18 -7.74
C TRP A 307 16.85 -2.45 -6.42
N LEU A 308 17.01 -3.64 -5.85
CA LEU A 308 16.45 -4.01 -4.54
C LEU A 308 17.34 -3.51 -3.39
N PRO A 309 16.78 -3.26 -2.19
CA PRO A 309 17.57 -2.86 -1.04
C PRO A 309 18.66 -3.89 -0.72
N ALA A 310 19.93 -3.49 -0.80
CA ALA A 310 21.06 -4.42 -0.68
C ALA A 310 21.06 -5.14 0.67
N TYR A 311 20.63 -4.46 1.74
CA TYR A 311 20.59 -5.02 3.09
C TYR A 311 19.54 -6.13 3.27
N TRP A 312 18.64 -6.35 2.30
CA TRP A 312 17.75 -7.51 2.28
C TRP A 312 18.48 -8.81 1.93
N ASN A 313 19.72 -8.72 1.42
CA ASN A 313 20.49 -9.84 0.85
C ASN A 313 19.72 -10.54 -0.28
N PRO A 314 19.38 -9.83 -1.37
CA PRO A 314 18.42 -10.33 -2.36
C PRO A 314 18.98 -11.42 -3.28
N ASN A 315 20.28 -11.73 -3.22
CA ASN A 315 20.94 -12.72 -4.06
C ASN A 315 20.70 -14.16 -3.56
N VAL A 316 19.44 -14.60 -3.61
CA VAL A 316 18.97 -15.92 -3.14
C VAL A 316 17.96 -16.49 -4.14
N GLY A 317 18.00 -17.82 -4.35
CA GLY A 317 17.06 -18.51 -5.24
C GLY A 317 17.11 -17.98 -6.68
N SER A 318 15.95 -17.86 -7.32
CA SER A 318 15.83 -17.36 -8.69
C SER A 318 15.69 -15.83 -8.78
N ASN A 319 15.93 -15.08 -7.70
CA ASN A 319 15.77 -13.62 -7.71
C ASN A 319 16.60 -12.92 -8.78
N ALA A 320 17.79 -13.44 -9.09
CA ALA A 320 18.67 -12.90 -10.13
C ALA A 320 18.08 -12.97 -11.55
N SER A 321 17.06 -13.82 -11.76
CA SER A 321 16.38 -14.00 -13.04
C SER A 321 15.04 -13.27 -13.12
N ILE A 322 14.59 -12.62 -12.04
CA ILE A 322 13.35 -11.84 -12.04
C ILE A 322 13.62 -10.51 -12.73
N THR A 323 12.73 -10.16 -13.66
CA THR A 323 12.80 -8.94 -14.48
C THR A 323 11.63 -8.03 -14.13
N PHE A 324 11.63 -6.80 -14.66
CA PHE A 324 10.50 -5.88 -14.49
C PHE A 324 9.21 -6.45 -15.11
N ASP A 325 9.32 -7.07 -16.29
CA ASP A 325 8.24 -7.79 -16.96
C ASP A 325 7.64 -8.86 -16.05
N HIS A 326 8.47 -9.72 -15.47
CA HIS A 326 8.01 -10.78 -14.56
C HIS A 326 7.23 -10.24 -13.35
N LEU A 327 7.53 -9.02 -12.89
CA LEU A 327 6.72 -8.39 -11.84
C LEU A 327 5.37 -7.92 -12.39
N MET A 328 5.39 -7.21 -13.52
CA MET A 328 4.21 -6.59 -14.12
C MET A 328 3.21 -7.59 -14.70
N ASP A 329 3.64 -8.79 -15.07
CA ASP A 329 2.79 -9.84 -15.64
C ASP A 329 2.53 -11.03 -14.69
N HIS A 330 2.94 -10.89 -13.42
CA HIS A 330 2.73 -11.87 -12.37
C HIS A 330 3.50 -13.20 -12.56
N ARG A 331 4.73 -13.17 -13.08
CA ARG A 331 5.60 -14.35 -13.30
C ARG A 331 6.90 -14.40 -12.48
N SER A 332 7.03 -13.55 -11.48
CA SER A 332 8.20 -13.53 -10.58
C SER A 332 8.44 -14.84 -9.81
N GLY A 333 7.37 -15.63 -9.64
CA GLY A 333 7.31 -16.85 -8.82
C GLY A 333 7.44 -16.62 -7.31
N PHE A 334 7.43 -15.36 -6.85
CA PHE A 334 7.13 -15.10 -5.45
C PHE A 334 5.74 -15.63 -5.11
N SER A 335 5.51 -16.02 -3.85
CA SER A 335 4.18 -16.38 -3.39
C SER A 335 3.99 -15.97 -1.93
N THR A 336 2.94 -15.21 -1.66
CA THR A 336 2.61 -14.77 -0.30
C THR A 336 1.59 -15.67 0.39
N GLY A 337 1.02 -16.62 -0.35
CA GLY A 337 -0.14 -17.40 0.10
C GLY A 337 -1.39 -16.56 0.33
N GLY A 338 -1.44 -15.33 -0.21
CA GLY A 338 -2.49 -14.38 0.08
C GLY A 338 -2.40 -13.09 -0.75
N SER A 339 -2.72 -11.96 -0.12
CA SER A 339 -2.81 -10.65 -0.78
C SER A 339 -1.84 -9.62 -0.20
N SER A 340 -0.83 -10.05 0.55
CA SER A 340 0.08 -9.18 1.27
C SER A 340 1.09 -8.50 0.36
N SER A 341 1.31 -7.20 0.55
CA SER A 341 2.33 -6.41 -0.17
C SER A 341 3.02 -5.37 0.73
N ASN A 342 2.95 -5.56 2.05
CA ASN A 342 3.63 -4.68 2.99
C ASN A 342 5.16 -4.93 3.00
N TRP A 343 5.90 -3.98 3.55
CA TRP A 343 7.38 -4.01 3.62
C TRP A 343 7.93 -5.35 4.12
N GLN A 344 7.40 -5.83 5.26
CA GLN A 344 7.93 -7.01 5.92
C GLN A 344 7.70 -8.27 5.08
N THR A 345 6.52 -8.42 4.47
CA THR A 345 6.23 -9.53 3.55
C THR A 345 7.14 -9.50 2.32
N MET A 346 7.35 -8.33 1.72
CA MET A 346 8.22 -8.20 0.55
C MET A 346 9.66 -8.57 0.90
N LYS A 347 10.17 -8.00 2.00
CA LYS A 347 11.52 -8.28 2.50
C LYS A 347 11.73 -9.76 2.80
N SER A 348 10.78 -10.40 3.49
CA SER A 348 10.90 -11.82 3.85
C SER A 348 10.91 -12.72 2.61
N ASN A 349 10.06 -12.43 1.61
CA ASN A 349 10.01 -13.21 0.37
C ASN A 349 11.25 -13.02 -0.49
N VAL A 350 11.72 -11.78 -0.66
CA VAL A 350 12.98 -11.52 -1.38
C VAL A 350 14.15 -12.21 -0.68
N LYS A 351 14.25 -12.13 0.65
CA LYS A 351 15.32 -12.79 1.42
C LYS A 351 15.25 -14.32 1.35
N ALA A 352 14.05 -14.88 1.25
CA ALA A 352 13.85 -16.33 1.06
C ALA A 352 14.23 -16.79 -0.36
N GLY A 353 14.07 -15.91 -1.35
CA GLY A 353 14.31 -16.19 -2.76
C GLY A 353 13.09 -16.82 -3.43
N SER A 354 12.86 -16.45 -4.70
CA SER A 354 11.85 -17.09 -5.53
C SER A 354 12.25 -18.54 -5.86
N PRO A 355 11.34 -19.54 -5.77
CA PRO A 355 11.61 -20.93 -6.13
C PRO A 355 11.73 -21.17 -7.64
N GLY A 356 11.31 -20.23 -8.49
CA GLY A 356 11.38 -20.31 -9.95
C GLY A 356 10.70 -19.11 -10.62
N VAL A 357 10.96 -18.87 -11.90
CA VAL A 357 10.44 -17.69 -12.63
C VAL A 357 9.70 -18.17 -13.89
N GLY A 358 8.70 -17.41 -14.34
CA GLY A 358 7.96 -17.65 -15.59
C GLY A 358 6.57 -18.27 -15.42
N GLY A 359 6.29 -18.86 -14.26
CA GLY A 359 4.97 -19.37 -13.91
C GLY A 359 4.05 -18.23 -13.48
N ALA A 360 2.88 -18.11 -14.11
CA ALA A 360 1.91 -17.07 -13.78
C ALA A 360 1.24 -17.35 -12.42
N ASP A 361 1.42 -16.45 -11.45
CA ASP A 361 0.78 -16.49 -10.14
C ASP A 361 0.46 -15.07 -9.65
N TYR A 362 -0.82 -14.81 -9.39
CA TYR A 362 -1.30 -13.47 -9.07
C TYR A 362 -0.80 -13.01 -7.70
N GLU A 363 0.24 -12.18 -7.70
CA GLU A 363 0.86 -11.71 -6.47
C GLU A 363 0.87 -10.19 -6.32
N ASN A 364 0.21 -9.70 -5.25
CA ASN A 364 0.20 -8.28 -4.90
C ASN A 364 1.59 -7.76 -4.58
N MET A 365 2.45 -8.59 -3.99
CA MET A 365 3.81 -8.20 -3.63
C MET A 365 4.66 -7.83 -4.84
N ASN A 366 4.39 -8.37 -6.04
CA ASN A 366 5.13 -7.99 -7.25
C ASN A 366 5.03 -6.49 -7.49
N PHE A 367 3.82 -5.95 -7.37
CA PHE A 367 3.56 -4.52 -7.54
C PHE A 367 3.95 -3.69 -6.31
N GLY A 368 3.92 -4.28 -5.12
CA GLY A 368 4.56 -3.69 -3.94
C GLY A 368 6.07 -3.51 -4.15
N LEU A 369 6.76 -4.47 -4.79
CA LEU A 369 8.18 -4.34 -5.11
C LEU A 369 8.41 -3.22 -6.14
N ILE A 370 7.51 -3.04 -7.12
CA ILE A 370 7.60 -1.94 -8.08
C ILE A 370 7.63 -0.57 -7.39
N ARG A 371 6.92 -0.37 -6.26
CA ARG A 371 7.05 0.84 -5.44
C ARG A 371 8.50 1.14 -5.03
N ILE A 372 9.21 0.10 -4.60
CA ILE A 372 10.61 0.18 -4.17
C ILE A 372 11.50 0.44 -5.38
N LEU A 373 11.26 -0.26 -6.49
CA LEU A 373 12.03 -0.12 -7.72
C LEU A 373 11.89 1.27 -8.34
N ILE A 374 10.69 1.85 -8.35
CA ILE A 374 10.48 3.25 -8.78
C ILE A 374 11.33 4.20 -7.94
N SER A 375 11.44 3.94 -6.63
CA SER A 375 12.21 4.78 -5.71
C SER A 375 13.72 4.69 -5.98
N THR A 376 14.23 3.49 -6.28
CA THR A 376 15.67 3.28 -6.49
C THR A 376 16.12 3.68 -7.89
N ILE A 377 15.38 3.28 -8.93
CA ILE A 377 15.65 3.62 -10.33
C ILE A 377 15.46 5.12 -10.55
N GLY A 378 14.41 5.72 -10.00
CA GLY A 378 14.16 7.16 -10.07
C GLY A 378 15.12 8.01 -9.22
N GLY A 379 16.15 7.39 -8.62
CA GLY A 379 17.20 8.09 -7.88
C GLY A 379 16.70 8.78 -6.61
N TYR A 380 15.58 8.33 -6.02
CA TYR A 380 15.12 8.88 -4.74
C TYR A 380 15.98 8.38 -3.58
N ILE A 381 16.40 7.12 -3.65
CA ILE A 381 17.23 6.46 -2.65
C ILE A 381 18.18 5.45 -3.32
N ASN A 382 19.43 5.38 -2.88
CA ASN A 382 20.38 4.40 -3.42
C ASN A 382 20.06 2.99 -2.86
N PRO A 383 20.05 1.91 -3.65
CA PRO A 383 19.86 0.52 -3.17
C PRO A 383 20.76 0.11 -1.98
N ASN A 384 21.96 0.68 -1.89
CA ASN A 384 22.94 0.43 -0.82
C ASN A 384 22.76 1.33 0.41
N THR A 385 21.75 2.20 0.42
CA THR A 385 21.49 3.10 1.55
C THR A 385 21.25 2.28 2.81
N SER A 386 22.04 2.55 3.84
CA SER A 386 21.86 2.00 5.18
C SER A 386 21.70 3.14 6.17
N PHE A 387 20.56 3.15 6.82
CA PHE A 387 20.22 4.00 7.94
C PHE A 387 20.65 3.38 9.28
N GLY A 388 21.50 2.35 9.32
CA GLY A 388 22.01 1.74 10.54
C GLY A 388 21.31 0.42 10.91
N PRO A 389 20.88 0.22 12.17
CA PRO A 389 20.24 -1.03 12.60
C PRO A 389 19.04 -1.42 11.73
N GLU A 390 18.83 -2.72 11.53
CA GLU A 390 17.83 -3.26 10.60
C GLU A 390 16.43 -2.70 10.83
N PHE A 391 15.99 -2.55 12.08
CA PHE A 391 14.67 -1.99 12.39
C PHE A 391 14.53 -0.51 12.00
N ILE A 392 15.63 0.27 12.01
CA ILE A 392 15.62 1.66 11.53
C ILE A 392 15.63 1.68 10.00
N ASN A 393 16.40 0.78 9.39
CA ASN A 393 16.37 0.60 7.94
C ASN A 393 14.94 0.31 7.47
N ASP A 394 14.25 -0.64 8.10
CA ASP A 394 12.90 -1.03 7.67
C ASP A 394 11.91 0.14 7.75
N ILE A 395 11.90 0.88 8.86
CA ILE A 395 11.01 2.04 9.02
C ILE A 395 11.31 3.11 7.97
N LEU A 396 12.59 3.46 7.79
CA LEU A 396 12.95 4.55 6.91
C LEU A 396 12.82 4.20 5.44
N TRP A 397 13.24 3.01 5.04
CA TRP A 397 13.05 2.55 3.67
C TRP A 397 11.57 2.42 3.31
N ASP A 398 10.73 1.89 4.19
CA ASP A 398 9.30 1.76 3.93
C ASP A 398 8.68 3.15 3.70
N VAL A 399 8.90 4.10 4.60
CA VAL A 399 8.32 5.44 4.49
C VAL A 399 8.93 6.23 3.31
N VAL A 400 10.24 6.15 3.07
CA VAL A 400 10.88 6.81 1.91
C VAL A 400 10.30 6.28 0.61
N THR A 401 10.18 4.95 0.46
CA THR A 401 9.68 4.34 -0.78
C THR A 401 8.18 4.60 -1.01
N GLN A 402 7.38 4.71 0.05
CA GLN A 402 5.98 5.14 -0.04
C GLN A 402 5.86 6.56 -0.60
N ASN A 403 6.63 7.51 -0.04
CA ASN A 403 6.57 8.90 -0.48
C ASN A 403 7.16 9.09 -1.88
N ALA A 404 8.28 8.44 -2.19
CA ALA A 404 8.89 8.47 -3.51
C ALA A 404 7.96 7.91 -4.59
N TYR A 405 7.28 6.80 -4.31
CA TYR A 405 6.26 6.27 -5.22
C TYR A 405 5.08 7.23 -5.39
N ASN A 406 4.54 7.78 -4.31
CA ASN A 406 3.46 8.76 -4.39
C ASN A 406 3.87 9.98 -5.23
N ASP A 407 5.04 10.57 -4.93
CA ASP A 407 5.57 11.72 -5.65
C ASP A 407 5.77 11.43 -7.15
N TYR A 408 6.40 10.30 -7.47
CA TYR A 408 6.64 9.90 -8.85
C TYR A 408 5.32 9.68 -9.61
N MET A 409 4.39 8.92 -9.03
CA MET A 409 3.09 8.64 -9.64
C MET A 409 2.27 9.92 -9.83
N GLN A 410 2.26 10.83 -8.86
CA GLN A 410 1.60 12.13 -9.00
C GLN A 410 2.24 12.94 -10.13
N THR A 411 3.57 13.02 -10.15
CA THR A 411 4.30 13.86 -11.10
C THR A 411 4.15 13.40 -12.55
N TYR A 412 4.31 12.11 -12.80
CA TYR A 412 4.44 11.59 -14.17
C TYR A 412 3.20 10.87 -14.69
N VAL A 413 2.30 10.41 -13.82
CA VAL A 413 1.11 9.66 -14.22
C VAL A 413 -0.18 10.46 -14.02
N PHE A 414 -0.35 11.09 -12.86
CA PHE A 414 -1.65 11.67 -12.49
C PHE A 414 -1.78 13.18 -12.79
N ASN A 415 -0.86 14.02 -12.30
CA ASN A 415 -0.89 15.46 -12.53
C ASN A 415 -0.96 15.83 -14.02
N PRO A 416 -0.24 15.16 -14.93
CA PRO A 416 -0.30 15.51 -16.35
C PRO A 416 -1.72 15.39 -16.93
N VAL A 417 -2.54 14.47 -16.40
CA VAL A 417 -3.94 14.25 -16.84
C VAL A 417 -4.96 14.98 -15.95
N GLY A 418 -4.51 15.83 -15.02
CA GLY A 418 -5.36 16.50 -14.05
C GLY A 418 -6.03 15.56 -13.05
N ALA A 419 -5.42 14.40 -12.79
CA ALA A 419 -5.87 13.46 -11.78
C ALA A 419 -5.17 13.71 -10.44
N PHE A 420 -5.89 13.54 -9.33
CA PHE A 420 -5.37 13.78 -7.98
C PHE A 420 -5.80 12.66 -7.02
N PRO A 421 -5.44 11.39 -7.32
CA PRO A 421 -5.74 10.28 -6.43
C PRO A 421 -4.97 10.42 -5.12
N VAL A 422 -5.42 9.72 -4.09
CA VAL A 422 -4.81 9.76 -2.75
C VAL A 422 -4.64 8.33 -2.23
N LEU A 423 -3.70 8.11 -1.30
CA LEU A 423 -3.47 6.81 -0.66
C LEU A 423 -4.27 6.64 0.65
N ASP A 424 -4.94 7.70 1.08
CA ASP A 424 -5.73 7.77 2.31
C ASP A 424 -7.16 8.25 2.01
N THR A 425 -8.04 8.11 2.98
CA THR A 425 -9.45 8.46 2.89
C THR A 425 -9.75 9.80 3.55
N ASN A 426 -10.89 10.39 3.17
CA ASN A 426 -11.45 11.52 3.89
C ASN A 426 -12.98 11.39 3.97
N ALA A 427 -13.64 12.37 4.58
CA ALA A 427 -15.09 12.37 4.76
C ALA A 427 -15.90 12.41 3.45
N LEU A 428 -15.26 12.61 2.29
CA LEU A 428 -15.88 12.61 0.97
C LEU A 428 -15.62 11.32 0.18
N THR A 429 -14.77 10.42 0.69
CA THR A 429 -14.53 9.10 0.10
C THR A 429 -15.74 8.19 0.36
N ALA A 430 -16.11 7.37 -0.63
CA ALA A 430 -17.12 6.34 -0.47
C ALA A 430 -16.71 5.35 0.63
N LEU A 431 -17.71 4.76 1.29
CA LEU A 431 -17.50 3.65 2.21
C LEU A 431 -17.91 2.35 1.54
N ALA A 432 -17.31 1.25 1.99
CA ALA A 432 -17.67 -0.11 1.60
C ALA A 432 -18.87 -0.60 2.43
N TYR A 433 -19.75 -1.37 1.81
CA TYR A 433 -20.93 -1.92 2.47
C TYR A 433 -21.07 -3.42 2.25
N ARG A 434 -21.89 -4.04 3.09
CA ARG A 434 -22.42 -5.37 2.85
C ARG A 434 -23.40 -5.33 1.69
N PHE A 435 -23.53 -6.44 0.97
CA PHE A 435 -24.46 -6.53 -0.17
C PHE A 435 -25.92 -6.35 0.26
N ASP A 436 -26.27 -6.79 1.47
CA ASP A 436 -27.62 -6.72 2.03
C ASP A 436 -27.99 -5.31 2.52
N GLY A 437 -27.09 -4.33 2.40
CA GLY A 437 -27.30 -2.97 2.87
C GLY A 437 -27.48 -2.85 4.39
N THR A 438 -27.14 -3.88 5.16
CA THR A 438 -27.25 -3.87 6.61
C THR A 438 -25.94 -3.41 7.25
N GLY A 439 -26.04 -2.56 8.28
CA GLY A 439 -24.90 -2.11 9.08
C GLY A 439 -24.10 -0.95 8.48
N PRO A 440 -23.30 -0.27 9.31
CA PRO A 440 -22.57 0.93 8.90
C PRO A 440 -21.48 0.61 7.86
N GLY A 441 -21.12 1.63 7.08
CA GLY A 441 -20.06 1.54 6.09
C GLY A 441 -18.68 1.27 6.73
N TRP A 442 -17.77 0.70 5.94
CA TRP A 442 -16.37 0.51 6.31
C TRP A 442 -15.47 1.44 5.52
N ASN A 443 -14.55 2.06 6.26
CA ASN A 443 -13.49 2.87 5.71
C ASN A 443 -12.26 1.98 5.50
N SER A 444 -11.78 1.88 4.25
CA SER A 444 -10.57 1.13 3.90
C SER A 444 -9.28 1.72 4.47
N GLY A 445 -9.31 3.00 4.91
CA GLY A 445 -8.22 3.65 5.63
C GLY A 445 -7.05 4.07 4.76
N ASP A 446 -5.94 4.40 5.43
CA ASP A 446 -4.65 4.71 4.81
C ASP A 446 -3.97 3.42 4.35
N LEU A 447 -3.71 3.31 3.05
CA LEU A 447 -3.13 2.15 2.40
C LEU A 447 -1.74 2.43 1.82
N ALA A 448 -1.08 3.53 2.24
CA ALA A 448 0.25 3.89 1.76
C ALA A 448 1.26 2.76 1.94
N ALA A 449 1.23 2.03 3.06
CA ALA A 449 2.15 0.93 3.35
C ALA A 449 2.09 -0.24 2.35
N SER A 450 1.01 -0.33 1.56
CA SER A 450 0.79 -1.36 0.55
C SER A 450 0.67 -0.81 -0.87
N CYS A 451 1.05 0.46 -1.06
CA CYS A 451 1.00 1.12 -2.36
C CYS A 451 1.85 0.41 -3.41
N GLY A 452 1.50 0.60 -4.69
CA GLY A 452 1.96 -0.26 -5.79
C GLY A 452 1.01 -1.42 -6.05
N GLY A 453 0.85 -2.31 -5.06
CA GLY A 453 -0.07 -3.45 -5.15
C GLY A 453 -1.54 -3.08 -5.15
N PHE A 454 -1.92 -2.14 -4.29
CA PHE A 454 -3.26 -1.55 -4.17
C PHE A 454 -3.11 -0.18 -3.50
N GLY A 455 -4.18 0.45 -3.03
CA GLY A 455 -4.08 1.59 -2.13
C GLY A 455 -4.46 2.94 -2.70
N TRP A 456 -4.58 3.11 -4.03
CA TRP A 456 -5.14 4.36 -4.56
C TRP A 456 -6.65 4.45 -4.30
N HIS A 457 -7.09 5.60 -3.82
CA HIS A 457 -8.47 6.06 -3.89
C HIS A 457 -8.59 7.04 -5.03
N MET A 458 -9.38 6.67 -6.04
CA MET A 458 -9.55 7.46 -7.26
C MET A 458 -11.03 7.69 -7.53
N THR A 459 -11.33 8.70 -8.34
CA THR A 459 -12.62 8.90 -8.99
C THR A 459 -12.68 8.15 -10.33
N ILE A 460 -13.88 7.95 -10.85
CA ILE A 460 -14.07 7.42 -12.21
C ILE A 460 -13.41 8.34 -13.24
N ASN A 461 -13.50 9.66 -13.05
CA ASN A 461 -12.93 10.64 -13.98
C ASN A 461 -11.40 10.62 -14.03
N GLU A 462 -10.77 10.42 -12.88
CA GLU A 462 -9.30 10.29 -12.77
C GLU A 462 -8.82 9.04 -13.52
N ILE A 463 -9.46 7.89 -13.31
CA ILE A 463 -9.09 6.65 -14.01
C ILE A 463 -9.25 6.80 -15.53
N LEU A 464 -10.41 7.30 -15.98
CA LEU A 464 -10.67 7.49 -17.41
C LEU A 464 -9.75 8.56 -18.03
N GLY A 465 -9.25 9.51 -17.24
CA GLY A 465 -8.22 10.47 -17.65
C GLY A 465 -6.89 9.78 -17.95
N VAL A 466 -6.41 8.95 -17.02
CA VAL A 466 -5.16 8.18 -17.17
C VAL A 466 -5.25 7.22 -18.36
N VAL A 467 -6.32 6.42 -18.46
CA VAL A 467 -6.50 5.44 -19.55
C VAL A 467 -6.48 6.13 -20.92
N ARG A 468 -7.20 7.25 -21.05
CA ARG A 468 -7.20 8.04 -22.29
C ARG A 468 -5.80 8.53 -22.63
N ALA A 469 -5.09 9.13 -21.66
CA ALA A 469 -3.77 9.70 -21.90
C ALA A 469 -2.75 8.62 -22.30
N LEU A 470 -2.79 7.45 -21.67
CA LEU A 470 -1.99 6.30 -22.07
C LEU A 470 -2.31 5.88 -23.51
N ARG A 471 -3.59 5.74 -23.87
CA ARG A 471 -4.01 5.38 -25.24
C ARG A 471 -3.54 6.39 -26.28
N MET A 472 -3.49 7.67 -25.92
CA MET A 472 -3.03 8.77 -26.77
C MET A 472 -1.49 8.89 -26.82
N GLY A 473 -0.75 7.99 -26.18
CA GLY A 473 0.72 8.05 -26.10
C GLY A 473 1.24 9.25 -25.32
N GLN A 474 0.43 9.82 -24.42
CA GLN A 474 0.83 10.99 -23.63
C GLN A 474 1.62 10.61 -22.38
N LEU A 475 1.41 9.40 -21.85
CA LEU A 475 2.08 8.94 -20.62
C LEU A 475 3.27 8.03 -20.87
N VAL A 476 3.32 7.38 -22.03
CA VAL A 476 4.34 6.40 -22.41
C VAL A 476 4.50 6.54 -23.91
N ASP A 477 5.75 6.70 -24.36
CA ASP A 477 6.04 6.90 -25.79
C ASP A 477 5.77 5.63 -26.61
N PHE A 478 5.62 5.79 -27.92
CA PHE A 478 5.59 4.67 -28.87
C PHE A 478 7.02 4.11 -29.07
N PRO A 479 7.22 2.77 -29.11
CA PRO A 479 6.22 1.69 -29.18
C PRO A 479 5.69 1.16 -27.85
N ASP A 480 6.22 1.59 -26.71
CA ASP A 480 6.09 0.83 -25.45
C ASP A 480 4.68 0.87 -24.83
N TYR A 481 3.84 1.86 -25.14
CA TYR A 481 2.43 1.77 -24.72
C TYR A 481 1.71 0.61 -25.42
N THR A 482 2.15 0.21 -26.62
CA THR A 482 1.62 -0.98 -27.33
C THR A 482 2.11 -2.26 -26.66
N GLU A 483 3.34 -2.26 -26.15
CA GLU A 483 3.87 -3.37 -25.38
C GLU A 483 3.14 -3.56 -24.05
N LEU A 484 2.84 -2.47 -23.34
CA LEU A 484 2.04 -2.50 -22.11
C LEU A 484 0.68 -3.19 -22.33
N TRP A 485 0.06 -2.96 -23.49
CA TRP A 485 -1.16 -3.69 -23.88
C TRP A 485 -0.89 -5.15 -24.25
N ASN A 486 0.07 -5.40 -25.13
CA ASN A 486 0.36 -6.73 -25.66
C ASN A 486 0.84 -7.72 -24.58
N ARG A 487 1.66 -7.25 -23.64
CA ARG A 487 2.13 -8.02 -22.48
C ARG A 487 1.16 -7.95 -21.31
N SER A 488 0.14 -7.08 -21.41
CA SER A 488 -0.90 -6.90 -20.42
C SER A 488 -0.38 -6.60 -19.02
N TRP A 489 0.65 -5.77 -18.97
CA TRP A 489 1.29 -5.33 -17.74
C TRP A 489 0.30 -4.64 -16.81
N GLY A 490 0.17 -5.20 -15.61
CA GLY A 490 -0.77 -4.74 -14.60
C GLY A 490 -2.24 -4.93 -14.94
N LEU A 491 -2.59 -5.62 -16.04
CA LEU A 491 -3.96 -5.89 -16.48
C LEU A 491 -4.45 -7.29 -16.08
N ASN A 492 -5.77 -7.51 -16.13
CA ASN A 492 -6.36 -8.85 -16.04
C ASN A 492 -6.55 -9.49 -17.43
N SER A 493 -6.17 -8.77 -18.47
CA SER A 493 -6.40 -9.07 -19.88
C SER A 493 -5.10 -9.59 -20.55
N PRO A 494 -5.08 -9.92 -21.86
CA PRO A 494 -6.24 -9.98 -22.74
C PRO A 494 -7.30 -10.92 -22.17
N LEU A 495 -8.53 -10.48 -22.29
CA LEU A 495 -9.71 -11.12 -21.75
C LEU A 495 -9.84 -12.50 -22.43
N ASN A 496 -9.73 -13.60 -21.67
CA ASN A 496 -9.68 -14.98 -22.18
C ASN A 496 -8.53 -15.29 -23.17
N GLY A 497 -7.39 -14.60 -23.09
CA GLY A 497 -6.26 -14.83 -23.98
C GLY A 497 -6.39 -14.17 -25.36
N GLU A 498 -7.60 -13.88 -25.85
CA GLU A 498 -7.85 -13.28 -27.17
C GLU A 498 -9.36 -13.07 -27.41
N LEU A 499 -10.09 -12.33 -26.57
CA LEU A 499 -11.45 -11.92 -26.96
C LEU A 499 -11.34 -10.82 -28.04
N ILE A 500 -11.07 -11.23 -29.28
CA ILE A 500 -11.33 -10.44 -30.47
C ILE A 500 -12.85 -10.45 -30.63
N THR A 501 -13.48 -9.35 -30.21
CA THR A 501 -14.89 -9.10 -30.53
C THR A 501 -14.95 -8.42 -31.90
N ASP A 502 -16.15 -8.27 -32.47
CA ASP A 502 -16.34 -7.36 -33.62
C ASP A 502 -15.98 -5.90 -33.28
N PHE A 503 -15.81 -5.61 -31.99
CA PHE A 503 -15.30 -4.37 -31.42
C PHE A 503 -13.77 -4.28 -31.33
N GLY A 504 -13.05 -5.34 -31.70
CA GLY A 504 -11.60 -5.49 -31.53
C GLY A 504 -11.21 -6.16 -30.21
N VAL A 505 -9.93 -6.05 -29.85
CA VAL A 505 -9.40 -6.57 -28.58
C VAL A 505 -9.86 -5.69 -27.43
N LEU A 506 -10.49 -6.31 -26.44
CA LEU A 506 -10.92 -5.66 -25.20
C LEU A 506 -9.93 -5.94 -24.09
N TYR A 507 -9.50 -4.87 -23.44
CA TYR A 507 -8.60 -4.93 -22.29
C TYR A 507 -9.34 -4.46 -21.05
N TYR A 508 -8.96 -4.98 -19.89
CA TYR A 508 -9.62 -4.62 -18.65
C TYR A 508 -8.74 -4.83 -17.42
N LYS A 509 -9.13 -4.12 -16.38
CA LYS A 509 -8.68 -4.37 -15.02
C LYS A 509 -9.86 -4.39 -14.05
N ALA A 510 -9.84 -5.36 -13.16
CA ALA A 510 -10.72 -5.42 -12.01
C ALA A 510 -9.94 -5.14 -10.72
N GLY A 511 -10.64 -4.52 -9.77
CA GLY A 511 -10.23 -4.32 -8.40
C GLY A 511 -11.34 -4.76 -7.45
N LYS A 512 -10.99 -5.51 -6.41
CA LYS A 512 -11.87 -5.89 -5.32
C LYS A 512 -11.10 -5.74 -4.01
N TRP A 513 -11.71 -5.05 -3.05
CA TRP A 513 -11.18 -4.91 -1.69
C TRP A 513 -12.27 -5.23 -0.70
N THR A 514 -11.97 -6.05 0.29
CA THR A 514 -12.97 -6.61 1.19
C THR A 514 -12.48 -6.57 2.63
N SER A 515 -13.38 -6.25 3.55
CA SER A 515 -13.09 -6.26 5.00
C SER A 515 -13.04 -7.67 5.61
N GLY A 516 -13.30 -8.72 4.81
CA GLY A 516 -13.32 -10.10 5.27
C GLY A 516 -13.58 -11.10 4.14
N SER A 517 -13.44 -12.40 4.46
CA SER A 517 -13.57 -13.49 3.47
C SER A 517 -15.00 -13.95 3.25
N ASN A 518 -15.91 -13.74 4.21
CA ASN A 518 -17.31 -14.16 4.09
C ASN A 518 -18.11 -13.12 3.29
N PRO A 519 -18.59 -13.42 2.07
CA PRO A 519 -19.28 -12.45 1.23
C PRO A 519 -20.61 -11.96 1.81
N LEU A 520 -21.20 -12.72 2.74
CA LEU A 520 -22.43 -12.34 3.43
C LEU A 520 -22.21 -11.23 4.45
N THR A 521 -21.00 -11.14 5.02
CA THR A 521 -20.71 -10.22 6.12
C THR A 521 -19.63 -9.20 5.82
N ALA A 522 -18.83 -9.46 4.79
CA ALA A 522 -17.80 -8.57 4.36
C ALA A 522 -18.38 -7.31 3.70
N ARG A 523 -17.65 -6.22 3.88
CA ARG A 523 -17.91 -4.94 3.23
C ARG A 523 -16.92 -4.78 2.10
N THR A 524 -17.40 -4.47 0.91
CA THR A 524 -16.57 -4.57 -0.31
C THR A 524 -16.58 -3.28 -1.11
N GLU A 525 -15.42 -2.89 -1.63
CA GLU A 525 -15.26 -1.91 -2.71
C GLU A 525 -14.82 -2.65 -3.97
N GLN A 526 -15.50 -2.41 -5.09
CA GLN A 526 -15.20 -3.04 -6.37
C GLN A 526 -15.10 -2.00 -7.46
N CYS A 527 -14.04 -2.09 -8.27
CA CYS A 527 -13.84 -1.25 -9.44
C CYS A 527 -13.61 -2.13 -10.67
N PHE A 528 -14.15 -1.72 -11.80
CA PHE A 528 -13.90 -2.33 -13.09
C PHE A 528 -13.61 -1.25 -14.12
N VAL A 529 -12.56 -1.45 -14.92
CA VAL A 529 -12.17 -0.57 -16.02
C VAL A 529 -12.00 -1.41 -17.27
N LEU A 530 -12.66 -1.02 -18.35
CA LEU A 530 -12.54 -1.65 -19.66
C LEU A 530 -12.25 -0.58 -20.70
N PHE A 531 -11.44 -0.93 -21.69
CA PHE A 531 -11.18 -0.05 -22.81
C PHE A 531 -10.98 -0.84 -24.10
N ALA A 532 -11.44 -0.24 -25.19
CA ALA A 532 -11.39 -0.77 -26.55
C ALA A 532 -10.61 0.24 -27.41
N PRO A 533 -9.28 0.10 -27.55
CA PRO A 533 -8.43 1.13 -28.15
C PRO A 533 -8.84 1.53 -29.57
N ILE A 534 -9.17 0.56 -30.43
CA ILE A 534 -9.55 0.79 -31.84
C ILE A 534 -10.83 1.61 -31.95
N LYS A 535 -11.80 1.32 -31.06
CA LYS A 535 -13.10 2.01 -31.03
C LYS A 535 -13.09 3.23 -30.10
N GLN A 536 -11.96 3.53 -29.48
CA GLN A 536 -11.74 4.64 -28.57
C GLN A 536 -12.79 4.73 -27.46
N ILE A 537 -13.24 3.59 -26.94
CA ILE A 537 -14.19 3.50 -25.84
C ILE A 537 -13.46 3.18 -24.54
N GLU A 538 -13.81 3.90 -23.48
CA GLU A 538 -13.38 3.62 -22.11
C GLU A 538 -14.60 3.57 -21.17
N VAL A 539 -14.67 2.53 -20.34
CA VAL A 539 -15.73 2.32 -19.34
C VAL A 539 -15.08 2.18 -17.97
N ALA A 540 -15.60 2.86 -16.97
CA ALA A 540 -15.23 2.63 -15.57
C ALA A 540 -16.48 2.53 -14.69
N VAL A 541 -16.48 1.55 -13.77
CA VAL A 541 -17.60 1.19 -12.90
C VAL A 541 -17.11 1.04 -11.47
N PHE A 542 -17.75 1.71 -10.52
CA PHE A 542 -17.56 1.57 -9.08
C PHE A 542 -18.79 0.97 -8.44
N VAL A 543 -18.60 0.00 -7.54
CA VAL A 543 -19.65 -0.59 -6.69
C VAL A 543 -19.11 -0.69 -5.26
N ASN A 544 -19.84 -0.20 -4.26
CA ASN A 544 -19.42 -0.27 -2.85
C ASN A 544 -20.09 -1.37 -2.04
N SER A 545 -20.31 -2.54 -2.65
CA SER A 545 -20.64 -3.78 -1.95
C SER A 545 -20.29 -4.98 -2.83
N ASN A 546 -20.46 -6.21 -2.32
CA ASN A 546 -20.55 -7.38 -3.21
C ASN A 546 -21.77 -7.23 -4.13
N VAL A 547 -21.72 -7.84 -5.32
CA VAL A 547 -22.81 -7.73 -6.29
C VAL A 547 -24.01 -8.57 -5.89
N THR A 548 -23.86 -9.63 -5.11
CA THR A 548 -24.95 -10.41 -4.50
C THR A 548 -24.44 -11.19 -3.28
N ALA A 549 -25.35 -11.89 -2.58
CA ALA A 549 -25.00 -12.88 -1.55
C ALA A 549 -24.09 -14.01 -2.09
N ALA A 550 -24.27 -14.37 -3.37
CA ALA A 550 -23.50 -15.40 -4.06
C ALA A 550 -22.15 -14.88 -4.59
N ASP A 551 -21.78 -13.64 -4.25
CA ASP A 551 -20.54 -13.00 -4.67
C ASP A 551 -20.32 -12.99 -6.19
N ILE A 552 -21.39 -12.69 -6.94
CA ILE A 552 -21.29 -12.57 -8.39
C ILE A 552 -20.22 -11.52 -8.73
N SER A 553 -19.34 -11.88 -9.65
CA SER A 553 -18.22 -11.03 -10.06
C SER A 553 -18.71 -9.80 -10.82
N LEU A 554 -18.35 -8.60 -10.34
CA LEU A 554 -18.58 -7.34 -11.08
C LEU A 554 -17.99 -7.41 -12.50
N THR A 555 -16.82 -8.03 -12.63
CA THR A 555 -16.17 -8.28 -13.92
C THR A 555 -17.10 -9.01 -14.89
N ASN A 556 -17.78 -10.07 -14.43
CA ASN A 556 -18.68 -10.83 -15.28
C ASN A 556 -19.91 -10.02 -15.66
N VAL A 557 -20.52 -9.30 -14.71
CA VAL A 557 -21.68 -8.44 -14.98
C VAL A 557 -21.36 -7.40 -16.06
N VAL A 558 -20.28 -6.65 -15.89
CA VAL A 558 -19.93 -5.58 -16.83
C VAL A 558 -19.51 -6.15 -18.19
N ARG A 559 -18.72 -7.22 -18.21
CA ARG A 559 -18.28 -7.85 -19.47
C ARG A 559 -19.45 -8.42 -20.26
N THR A 560 -20.34 -9.18 -19.60
CA THR A 560 -21.49 -9.79 -20.26
C THR A 560 -22.42 -8.71 -20.81
N ALA A 561 -22.73 -7.68 -20.02
CA ALA A 561 -23.53 -6.56 -20.51
C ALA A 561 -22.84 -5.87 -21.70
N PHE A 562 -21.53 -5.58 -21.62
CA PHE A 562 -20.83 -4.91 -22.71
C PHE A 562 -20.88 -5.73 -24.01
N ILE A 563 -20.61 -7.04 -23.92
CA ILE A 563 -20.59 -7.93 -25.09
C ILE A 563 -21.97 -8.10 -25.71
N ASN A 564 -23.02 -8.25 -24.88
CA ASN A 564 -24.39 -8.43 -25.37
C ASN A 564 -24.93 -7.23 -26.14
N ASN A 565 -24.33 -6.06 -25.95
CA ASN A 565 -24.77 -4.79 -26.53
C ASN A 565 -23.87 -4.32 -27.69
N ILE A 566 -23.02 -5.20 -28.22
CA ILE A 566 -22.30 -4.98 -29.49
C ILE A 566 -23.19 -5.53 -30.62
N GLU A 567 -23.66 -4.64 -31.49
CA GLU A 567 -24.52 -4.86 -32.67
C GLU A 567 -23.78 -5.43 -33.90
#